data_AF-A0A8N5EUQ0-F1
#
_entry.id   AF-A0A8N5EUQ0-F1
#
_cell.length_a   1.000
_cell.length_b   1.000
_cell.length_c   1.000
_cell.angle_alpha   90.00
_cell.angle_beta   90.00
_cell.angle_gamma   90.00
#
_symmetry.space_group_name_H-M   'P 1'
#
loop_
_entity.id
_entity.type
_entity.pdbx_description
1 polymer ?
#
loop_
_entity_poly.entity_id
_entity_poly.type
_entity_poly.pdbx_seq_one_letter_code
_entity_poly.pdbx_strand_id
1 'polypeptide(L)'
;MVAPPRMRAGPRRETREGGGAILRRCPRCCSRGFQGTELFVQYLATYSYKHGRGKEKNALTYTDLSHTAEECETFQFLADILPKKILASKYLKMLEKEKRDGEVREDDDEAEEEEDEDEAVGDSVGS
;
A
#
# COMPACT_ATOMS: atom_id res chain seq x y z
N MET A 1 -22.85 -57.74 48.37
CA MET A 1 -22.49 -56.43 47.79
C MET A 1 -21.92 -56.66 46.41
N VAL A 2 -22.67 -56.34 45.36
CA VAL A 2 -22.24 -56.49 43.96
C VAL A 2 -21.74 -55.13 43.46
N ALA A 3 -20.49 -55.07 42.99
CA ALA A 3 -19.92 -53.86 42.42
C ALA A 3 -20.53 -53.55 41.04
N PRO A 4 -20.80 -52.27 40.70
CA PRO A 4 -21.36 -51.92 39.40
C PRO A 4 -20.35 -52.10 38.27
N PRO A 5 -20.79 -52.41 37.03
CA PRO A 5 -19.89 -52.58 35.90
C PRO A 5 -19.30 -51.24 35.46
N ARG A 6 -17.99 -51.22 35.23
CA ARG A 6 -17.26 -50.07 34.67
C ARG A 6 -17.67 -49.86 33.20
N MET A 7 -18.33 -48.73 32.91
CA MET A 7 -18.51 -48.29 31.53
C MET A 7 -17.16 -47.97 30.89
N ARG A 8 -16.87 -48.62 29.77
CA ARG A 8 -15.73 -48.26 28.90
C ARG A 8 -16.07 -46.95 28.18
N ALA A 9 -15.25 -45.94 28.36
CA ALA A 9 -15.31 -44.73 27.53
C ALA A 9 -14.91 -45.10 26.10
N GLY A 10 -15.81 -44.85 25.14
CA GLY A 10 -15.51 -45.01 23.72
C GLY A 10 -14.49 -43.97 23.22
N PRO A 11 -13.86 -44.20 22.06
CA PRO A 11 -12.93 -43.25 21.48
C PRO A 11 -13.66 -41.94 21.14
N ARG A 12 -13.14 -40.84 21.69
CA ARG A 12 -13.58 -39.48 21.43
C ARG A 12 -13.35 -39.21 19.94
N ARG A 13 -14.41 -38.94 19.17
CA ARG A 13 -14.30 -38.48 17.78
C ARG A 13 -13.50 -37.18 17.79
N GLU A 14 -12.29 -37.21 17.21
CA GLU A 14 -11.55 -36.00 16.87
C GLU A 14 -12.31 -35.28 15.77
N THR A 15 -13.07 -34.25 16.16
CA THR A 15 -13.44 -33.19 15.22
C THR A 15 -12.15 -32.53 14.77
N ARG A 16 -11.84 -32.71 13.49
CA ARG A 16 -10.78 -32.07 12.73
C ARG A 16 -10.89 -30.55 12.91
N GLU A 17 -10.28 -30.01 13.94
CA GLU A 17 -10.01 -28.58 14.02
C GLU A 17 -8.98 -28.27 12.93
N GLY A 18 -9.38 -27.42 11.99
CA GLY A 18 -8.49 -26.90 10.97
C GLY A 18 -7.33 -26.21 11.65
N GLY A 19 -6.16 -26.84 11.60
CA GLY A 19 -4.88 -26.25 11.97
C GLY A 19 -4.53 -25.12 11.01
N GLY A 20 -5.17 -23.97 11.18
CA GLY A 20 -4.62 -22.71 10.72
C GLY A 20 -3.39 -22.44 11.55
N ALA A 21 -2.20 -22.63 10.97
CA ALA A 21 -0.97 -22.19 11.58
C ALA A 21 -1.06 -20.68 11.80
N ILE A 22 -1.47 -20.27 12.99
CA ILE A 22 -1.36 -18.89 13.43
C ILE A 22 0.15 -18.63 13.42
N LEU A 23 0.63 -17.89 12.42
CA LEU A 23 1.98 -17.37 12.37
C LEU A 23 2.17 -16.59 13.68
N ARG A 24 2.75 -17.25 14.70
CA ARG A 24 3.01 -16.64 15.99
C ARG A 24 4.06 -15.57 15.73
N ARG A 25 3.62 -14.32 15.59
CA ARG A 25 4.52 -13.17 15.51
C ARG A 25 5.41 -13.20 16.74
N CYS A 26 6.72 -13.27 16.52
CA CYS A 26 7.68 -13.29 17.60
C CYS A 26 7.61 -11.93 18.33
N PRO A 27 7.36 -11.88 19.66
CA PRO A 27 7.20 -10.61 20.39
C PRO A 27 8.46 -9.74 20.34
N ARG A 28 9.64 -10.33 20.07
CA ARG A 28 10.91 -9.60 19.88
C ARG A 28 11.02 -8.91 18.51
N CYS A 29 10.25 -9.34 17.51
CA CYS A 29 10.16 -8.68 16.19
C CYS A 29 9.19 -7.50 16.21
N CYS A 30 8.15 -7.52 17.06
CA CYS A 30 7.14 -6.47 17.11
C CYS A 30 7.72 -5.12 17.59
N SER A 31 8.72 -5.12 18.46
CA SER A 31 9.37 -3.88 18.92
C SER A 31 10.40 -3.30 17.95
N ARG A 32 10.87 -4.07 16.94
CA ARG A 32 11.84 -3.61 15.93
C ARG A 32 11.26 -3.44 14.53
N GLY A 33 10.12 -4.05 14.23
CA GLY A 33 9.48 -3.94 12.91
C GLY A 33 9.00 -2.52 12.60
N PHE A 34 8.59 -1.76 13.62
CA PHE A 34 8.07 -0.40 13.43
C PHE A 34 9.17 0.60 13.03
N GLN A 35 10.39 0.41 13.54
CA GLN A 35 11.54 1.27 13.21
C GLN A 35 11.98 1.12 11.75
N GLY A 36 11.86 -0.09 11.19
CA GLY A 36 12.21 -0.34 9.79
C GLY A 36 11.24 0.35 8.83
N THR A 37 9.94 0.29 9.10
CA THR A 37 8.92 0.93 8.25
C THR A 37 8.96 2.45 8.35
N GLU A 38 9.19 3.01 9.54
CA GLU A 38 9.31 4.46 9.75
C GLU A 38 10.52 5.03 9.01
N LEU A 39 11.69 4.38 9.14
CA LEU A 39 12.89 4.80 8.44
C LEU A 39 12.76 4.63 6.92
N PHE A 40 12.05 3.60 6.47
CA PHE A 40 11.76 3.40 5.05
C PHE A 40 10.91 4.53 4.48
N VAL A 41 9.81 4.90 5.14
CA VAL A 41 8.93 6.00 4.68
C VAL A 41 9.67 7.33 4.69
N GLN A 42 10.48 7.60 5.72
CA GLN A 42 11.31 8.80 5.78
C GLN A 42 12.33 8.84 4.64
N TYR A 43 13.00 7.71 4.36
CA TYR A 43 13.96 7.60 3.28
C TYR A 43 13.31 7.80 1.91
N LEU A 44 12.16 7.16 1.67
CA LEU A 44 11.39 7.30 0.43
C LEU A 44 10.99 8.76 0.19
N ALA A 45 10.42 9.43 1.20
CA ALA A 45 10.01 10.83 1.09
C ALA A 45 11.21 11.76 0.83
N THR A 46 12.32 11.57 1.56
CA THR A 46 13.53 12.39 1.39
C THR A 46 14.20 12.16 0.05
N TYR A 47 14.23 10.91 -0.42
CA TYR A 47 14.83 10.56 -1.69
C TYR A 47 14.03 11.15 -2.85
N SER A 48 12.71 10.96 -2.83
CA SER A 48 11.80 11.49 -3.85
C SER A 48 11.81 13.02 -3.89
N TYR A 49 11.88 13.68 -2.73
CA TYR A 49 12.01 15.14 -2.66
C TYR A 49 13.33 15.67 -3.25
N LYS A 50 14.42 14.91 -3.13
CA LYS A 50 15.75 15.29 -3.65
C LYS A 50 15.93 15.02 -5.13
N HIS A 51 15.30 13.97 -5.66
CA HIS A 51 15.49 13.52 -7.05
C HIS A 51 14.33 13.94 -7.96
N GLY A 52 13.14 14.23 -7.42
CA GLY A 52 12.00 14.78 -8.16
C GLY A 52 12.04 16.30 -8.28
N ARG A 53 10.95 16.87 -8.82
CA ARG A 53 10.75 18.33 -8.95
C ARG A 53 10.43 19.01 -7.61
N GLY A 54 10.22 18.22 -6.56
CA GLY A 54 9.82 18.74 -5.24
C GLY A 54 10.81 19.71 -4.59
N LYS A 55 12.09 19.70 -4.96
CA LYS A 55 13.07 20.70 -4.51
C LYS A 55 12.80 22.10 -5.08
N GLU A 56 12.26 22.18 -6.30
CA GLU A 56 11.98 23.46 -6.97
C GLU A 56 10.67 24.05 -6.45
N LYS A 57 9.67 23.19 -6.24
CA LYS A 57 8.32 23.55 -5.76
C LYS A 57 8.18 23.56 -4.24
N ASN A 58 9.25 23.24 -3.50
CA ASN A 58 9.26 23.04 -2.04
C ASN A 58 8.15 22.10 -1.51
N ALA A 59 7.62 21.23 -2.38
CA ALA A 59 6.50 20.35 -2.10
C ALA A 59 6.75 18.98 -2.70
N LEU A 60 6.47 17.91 -1.95
CA LEU A 60 6.57 16.54 -2.47
C LEU A 60 5.23 16.14 -3.08
N THR A 61 5.20 15.89 -4.39
CA THR A 61 3.98 15.50 -5.09
C THR A 61 3.89 13.99 -5.29
N TYR A 62 2.70 13.50 -5.63
CA TYR A 62 2.49 12.07 -5.91
C TYR A 62 3.26 11.61 -7.16
N THR A 63 3.38 12.47 -8.17
CA THR A 63 4.12 12.16 -9.40
C THR A 63 5.60 11.93 -9.12
N ASP A 64 6.21 12.69 -8.20
CA ASP A 64 7.59 12.47 -7.75
C ASP A 64 7.78 11.08 -7.11
N LEU A 65 6.81 10.64 -6.31
CA LEU A 65 6.83 9.30 -5.67
C LEU A 65 6.70 8.18 -6.70
N SER A 66 5.75 8.28 -7.64
CA SER A 66 5.59 7.26 -8.68
C SER A 66 6.82 7.16 -9.59
N HIS A 67 7.41 8.31 -9.96
CA HIS A 67 8.60 8.34 -10.81
C HIS A 67 9.81 7.71 -10.10
N THR A 68 10.02 8.07 -8.84
CA THR A 68 11.09 7.51 -8.01
C THR A 68 10.95 5.98 -7.86
N ALA A 69 9.73 5.46 -7.74
CA ALA A 69 9.47 4.02 -7.61
C ALA A 69 9.80 3.22 -8.88
N GLU A 70 9.70 3.84 -10.05
CA GLU A 70 10.00 3.20 -11.34
C GLU A 70 11.48 3.27 -11.70
N GLU A 71 12.13 4.41 -11.43
CA GLU A 71 13.53 4.62 -11.80
C GLU A 71 14.52 3.96 -10.85
N CYS A 72 14.16 3.82 -9.57
CA CYS A 72 15.07 3.31 -8.56
C CYS A 72 14.89 1.81 -8.34
N GLU A 73 15.96 1.04 -8.57
CA GLU A 73 16.01 -0.40 -8.32
C GLU A 73 15.58 -0.77 -6.89
N THR A 74 15.94 0.04 -5.90
CA THR A 74 15.58 -0.21 -4.49
C THR A 74 14.08 -0.08 -4.20
N PHE A 75 13.33 0.59 -5.07
CA PHE A 75 11.90 0.87 -4.90
C PHE A 75 11.00 0.16 -5.91
N GLN A 76 11.54 -0.68 -6.80
CA GLN A 76 10.75 -1.38 -7.82
C GLN A 76 9.57 -2.18 -7.28
N PHE A 77 9.67 -2.70 -6.05
CA PHE A 77 8.56 -3.41 -5.40
C PHE A 77 7.32 -2.52 -5.16
N LEU A 78 7.49 -1.19 -5.22
CA LEU A 78 6.40 -0.23 -5.14
C LEU A 78 5.74 0.03 -6.49
N ALA A 79 6.35 -0.30 -7.63
CA ALA A 79 5.78 -0.01 -8.95
C ALA A 79 4.41 -0.69 -9.16
N ASP A 80 4.23 -1.89 -8.62
CA ASP A 80 2.96 -2.62 -8.67
C ASP A 80 1.91 -2.09 -7.67
N ILE A 81 2.35 -1.32 -6.67
CA ILE A 81 1.52 -0.81 -5.57
C ILE A 81 1.15 0.66 -5.79
N LEU A 82 2.02 1.43 -6.45
CA LEU A 82 1.87 2.84 -6.77
C LEU A 82 1.41 2.98 -8.23
N PRO A 83 0.09 3.02 -8.49
CA PRO A 83 -0.39 3.32 -9.83
C PRO A 83 0.10 4.70 -10.27
N LYS A 84 0.52 4.84 -11.54
CA LYS A 84 0.75 6.15 -12.13
C LYS A 84 -0.52 6.99 -11.99
N LYS A 85 -0.37 8.30 -11.74
CA LYS A 85 -1.50 9.21 -11.63
C LYS A 85 -2.37 9.07 -12.89
N ILE A 86 -3.61 8.61 -12.71
CA ILE A 86 -4.59 8.48 -13.78
C ILE A 86 -5.77 9.41 -13.47
N LEU A 87 -6.37 9.97 -14.52
CA LEU A 87 -7.61 10.72 -14.37
C LEU A 87 -8.72 9.78 -13.88
N ALA A 88 -9.60 10.28 -13.00
CA ALA A 88 -10.75 9.53 -12.52
C ALA A 88 -11.63 9.04 -13.69
N SER A 89 -11.75 9.85 -14.73
CA SER A 89 -12.41 9.51 -15.99
C SER A 89 -11.74 8.33 -16.70
N LYS A 90 -10.40 8.25 -16.71
CA LYS A 90 -9.63 7.13 -17.29
C LYS A 90 -9.81 5.85 -16.47
N TYR A 91 -9.79 5.94 -15.14
CA TYR A 91 -10.04 4.79 -14.27
C TYR A 91 -11.46 4.23 -14.43
N LEU A 92 -12.48 5.09 -14.45
CA LEU A 92 -13.87 4.70 -14.66
C LEU A 92 -14.05 3.98 -16.01
N LYS A 93 -13.44 4.50 -17.09
CA LYS A 93 -13.42 3.84 -18.41
C LYS A 93 -12.73 2.48 -18.39
N MET A 94 -11.62 2.32 -17.65
CA MET A 94 -10.96 1.02 -17.50
C MET A 94 -11.85 -0.01 -16.76
N LEU A 95 -12.53 0.41 -15.69
CA LEU A 95 -13.47 -0.47 -14.96
C LEU A 95 -14.68 -0.87 -15.81
N GLU A 96 -15.19 0.04 -16.63
CA GLU A 96 -16.25 -0.26 -17.59
C GLU A 96 -15.78 -1.21 -18.70
N LYS A 97 -14.54 -1.04 -19.18
CA LYS A 97 -13.91 -1.89 -20.20
C LYS A 97 -13.60 -3.30 -19.67
N GLU A 98 -13.10 -3.42 -18.45
CA GLU A 98 -12.84 -4.71 -17.78
C GLU A 98 -14.12 -5.52 -17.57
N LYS A 99 -15.25 -4.85 -17.29
CA LYS A 99 -16.57 -5.48 -17.22
C LYS A 99 -17.13 -5.87 -18.58
N ARG A 100 -16.64 -5.26 -19.67
CA ARG A 100 -17.20 -5.42 -21.00
C ARG A 100 -16.45 -6.45 -21.83
N ASP A 101 -15.13 -6.33 -22.04
CA ASP A 101 -14.37 -7.23 -22.92
C ASP A 101 -12.84 -7.14 -22.73
N GLY A 102 -12.16 -8.29 -22.69
CA GLY A 102 -10.70 -8.45 -22.54
C GLY A 102 -9.85 -8.13 -23.77
N GLU A 103 -10.09 -7.01 -24.46
CA GLU A 103 -9.24 -6.55 -25.59
C GLU A 103 -8.56 -5.20 -25.27
N VAL A 104 -7.27 -5.24 -24.97
CA VAL A 104 -6.42 -4.06 -24.78
C VAL A 104 -6.04 -3.50 -26.16
N ARG A 105 -6.42 -2.26 -26.41
CA ARG A 105 -5.75 -1.39 -27.39
C ARG A 105 -5.01 -0.35 -26.58
N GLU A 106 -3.72 -0.20 -26.88
CA GLU A 106 -2.80 0.76 -26.30
C GLU A 106 -3.26 2.16 -26.72
N ASP A 107 -3.68 2.97 -25.74
CA ASP A 107 -3.81 4.42 -25.91
C ASP A 107 -2.67 5.06 -25.13
N ASP A 108 -1.71 5.53 -25.91
CA ASP A 108 -0.59 6.39 -25.55
C ASP A 108 -1.18 7.74 -25.12
N ASP A 109 -1.13 8.07 -23.83
CA ASP A 109 -1.46 9.42 -23.36
C ASP A 109 -0.32 9.89 -22.45
N GLU A 110 0.60 10.66 -23.04
CA GLU A 110 1.33 11.70 -22.32
C GLU A 110 0.33 12.58 -21.56
N ALA A 111 0.38 12.54 -20.23
CA ALA A 111 -0.34 13.49 -19.39
C ALA A 111 0.68 14.39 -18.68
N GLU A 112 1.19 15.38 -19.42
CA GLU A 112 1.74 16.61 -18.85
C GLU A 112 0.57 17.46 -18.37
N GLU A 113 0.26 17.44 -17.06
CA GLU A 113 -0.49 18.52 -16.42
C GLU A 113 0.13 18.85 -15.06
N GLU A 114 0.94 19.91 -15.11
CA GLU A 114 1.41 20.70 -13.97
C GLU A 114 0.22 21.56 -13.48
N GLU A 115 -0.31 21.26 -12.30
CA GLU A 115 -1.20 22.16 -11.57
C GLU A 115 -0.55 22.50 -10.22
N ASP A 116 0.13 23.64 -10.19
CA ASP A 116 0.57 24.32 -8.97
C ASP A 116 -0.61 25.15 -8.44
N GLU A 117 -1.13 24.79 -7.26
CA GLU A 117 -2.06 25.61 -6.49
C GLU A 117 -1.40 26.04 -5.17
N ASP A 118 -0.61 27.12 -5.23
CA ASP A 118 -0.07 27.82 -4.07
C ASP A 118 -1.13 28.77 -3.48
N GLU A 119 -1.89 28.33 -2.47
CA GLU A 119 -2.74 29.22 -1.67
C GLU A 119 -1.97 29.77 -0.46
N ALA A 120 -1.28 30.89 -0.68
CA ALA A 120 -0.71 31.72 0.37
C ALA A 120 -1.82 32.53 1.06
N VAL A 121 -2.39 32.01 2.16
CA VAL A 121 -3.21 32.80 3.07
C VAL A 121 -2.31 33.77 3.85
N GLY A 122 -2.25 35.01 3.36
CA GLY A 122 -1.79 36.16 4.12
C GLY A 122 -2.93 36.67 5.01
N ASP A 123 -2.85 36.41 6.31
CA ASP A 123 -3.76 37.04 7.27
C ASP A 123 -3.13 38.35 7.76
N SER A 124 -3.47 39.44 7.08
CA SER A 124 -3.31 40.79 7.58
C SER A 124 -4.51 41.15 8.44
N VAL A 125 -4.38 41.06 9.77
CA VAL A 125 -5.25 41.79 10.69
C VAL A 125 -4.41 42.76 11.51
N GLY A 126 -4.37 44.00 11.01
CA GLY A 126 -4.13 45.15 11.85
C GLY A 126 -5.44 45.58 12.52
N SER A 127 -5.40 45.71 13.84
CA SER A 127 -5.97 46.82 14.63
C SER A 127 -5.42 46.72 16.05
#